data_AF-A0A511CAN0-F1
#
_entry.id   AF-A0A511CAN0-F1
#
_cell.length_a   1.000
_cell.length_b   1.000
_cell.length_c   1.000
_cell.angle_alpha   90.00
_cell.angle_beta   90.00
_cell.angle_gamma   90.00
#
_symmetry.space_group_name_H-M   'P 1'
#
loop_
_entity.id
_entity.type
_entity.pdbx_description
1 polymer ?
#
loop_
_entity_poly.entity_id
_entity_poly.type
_entity_poly.pdbx_seq_one_letter_code
_entity_poly.pdbx_strand_id
1 'polypeptide(L)'
;MTILSLLISCGKSSDKGELVGVKGAKWHPEKPYGMALVPGGAYIMGKSDEDVAGVQDAQTKTVTVRSFYMDETEITNSEYRQFVEWVKDSTIRMKLAILADEQGVKAGDSKGKGKNAGSIGDFAFNDADPEKMTAYDKYMYDNYYSVGTSDDIYAGRKLNKKVKLIKDPKQYPDEYYVEVMDSMYIPLEEAYNGLRTIDVDKLKFRYSWMDIQAAAKAKVGKRKDFIRNEEVKVYPDTTVWIKDFAYSYNEPMHNDYFWHKAYGDYPVVGVKWTQAKAFCAWRTLNKNSYIKSKKSGRDLINSFRLPTEAEWEYAARGGLESATYPWGGPYTKNDRGCFLANFKPNRGDYAADQALYTVEAKSYEPNGYNLYNMAGNVSEWTDSSYDPNAYEYVSTMNPNVLDASNKRKVVRGGSWKDVSYFLQVSTRDFEYADSARSFIGFRTVQDYMGVQNTGNGTGKARKNR
;
A
#
# COMPACT_ATOMS: atom_id res chain seq x y z
N MET A 1 6.89 -48.99 48.05
CA MET A 1 6.45 -48.50 46.71
C MET A 1 6.23 -47.00 46.85
N THR A 2 7.31 -46.24 46.72
CA THR A 2 7.32 -44.79 46.89
C THR A 2 7.73 -44.23 45.53
N ILE A 3 6.76 -43.71 44.78
CA ILE A 3 6.97 -43.17 43.44
C ILE A 3 7.55 -41.76 43.61
N LEU A 4 8.85 -41.64 43.34
CA LEU A 4 9.58 -40.38 43.32
C LEU A 4 9.37 -39.72 41.95
N SER A 5 8.51 -38.71 41.90
CA SER A 5 8.27 -37.87 40.73
C SER A 5 9.46 -36.93 40.48
N LEU A 6 10.24 -37.22 39.44
CA LEU A 6 11.29 -36.35 38.91
C LEU A 6 10.69 -35.15 38.18
N LEU A 7 10.73 -33.98 38.82
CA LEU A 7 10.53 -32.68 38.18
C LEU A 7 11.77 -32.34 37.34
N ILE A 8 11.68 -32.53 36.02
CA ILE A 8 12.70 -32.04 35.08
C ILE A 8 12.49 -30.53 34.91
N SER A 9 13.23 -29.74 35.69
CA SER A 9 13.44 -28.32 35.44
C SER A 9 14.42 -28.15 34.27
N CYS A 10 13.91 -28.01 33.06
CA CYS A 10 14.72 -27.61 31.90
C CYS A 10 14.89 -26.10 31.88
N GLY A 11 15.94 -25.60 32.52
CA GLY A 11 16.24 -24.18 32.52
C GLY A 11 17.63 -23.83 33.00
N LYS A 12 18.68 -24.25 32.27
CA LYS A 12 20.01 -23.60 32.32
C LYS A 12 20.67 -23.66 30.94
N SER A 13 20.45 -22.63 30.12
CA SER A 13 21.40 -22.26 29.08
C SER A 13 22.65 -21.73 29.79
N SER A 14 23.60 -22.61 30.13
CA SER A 14 24.91 -22.19 30.60
C SER A 14 25.69 -21.75 29.36
N ASP A 15 25.64 -20.45 29.11
CA ASP A 15 26.49 -19.75 28.14
C ASP A 15 27.98 -19.79 28.54
N LYS A 16 28.32 -20.24 29.76
CA LYS A 16 29.68 -20.29 30.30
C LYS A 16 30.40 -18.92 30.23
N GLY A 17 29.64 -17.83 30.16
CA GLY A 17 30.19 -16.48 29.93
C GLY A 17 30.60 -16.19 28.48
N GLU A 18 30.37 -17.13 27.55
CA GLU A 18 30.64 -16.99 26.12
C GLU A 18 29.47 -16.30 25.40
N LEU A 19 29.78 -15.53 24.36
CA LEU A 19 28.78 -14.92 23.47
C LEU A 19 28.15 -16.01 22.57
N VAL A 20 27.18 -16.75 23.10
CA VAL A 20 26.50 -17.86 22.38
C VAL A 20 25.25 -17.43 21.62
N GLY A 21 24.81 -16.18 21.80
CA GLY A 21 23.59 -15.64 21.21
C GLY A 21 22.30 -16.22 21.80
N VAL A 22 21.23 -15.43 21.78
CA VAL A 22 19.90 -15.94 22.15
C VAL A 22 19.41 -16.85 21.03
N LYS A 23 19.16 -18.13 21.34
CA LYS A 23 18.64 -19.10 20.36
C LYS A 23 17.21 -18.71 19.94
N GLY A 24 17.10 -18.04 18.80
CA GLY A 24 15.83 -17.75 18.13
C GLY A 24 15.30 -18.96 17.36
N ALA A 25 14.01 -18.96 17.05
CA ALA A 25 13.43 -19.93 16.11
C ALA A 25 14.00 -19.71 14.70
N LYS A 26 14.07 -20.78 13.89
CA LYS A 26 14.42 -20.64 12.47
C LYS A 26 13.33 -19.83 11.77
N TRP A 27 13.72 -18.73 11.14
CA TRP A 27 12.82 -17.85 10.43
C TRP A 27 12.79 -18.22 8.94
N HIS A 28 11.59 -18.27 8.37
CA HIS A 28 11.36 -18.53 6.95
C HIS A 28 10.57 -17.38 6.33
N PRO A 29 11.03 -16.80 5.21
CA PRO A 29 10.27 -15.77 4.51
C PRO A 29 8.98 -16.35 3.96
N GLU A 30 7.85 -15.69 4.23
CA GLU A 30 6.55 -16.02 3.63
C GLU A 30 6.28 -15.06 2.48
N LYS A 31 6.00 -15.58 1.28
CA LYS A 31 5.59 -14.80 0.10
C LYS A 31 4.28 -14.07 0.44
N PRO A 32 4.23 -12.73 0.41
CA PRO A 32 2.96 -12.02 0.59
C PRO A 32 1.98 -12.37 -0.53
N TYR A 33 0.68 -12.38 -0.20
CA TYR A 33 -0.35 -12.64 -1.20
C TYR A 33 -0.28 -11.59 -2.33
N GLY A 34 -0.32 -12.08 -3.58
CA GLY A 34 -0.29 -11.24 -4.77
C GLY A 34 1.08 -10.65 -5.15
N MET A 35 2.18 -11.04 -4.48
CA MET A 35 3.51 -10.48 -4.75
C MET A 35 4.52 -11.50 -5.24
N ALA A 36 5.25 -11.24 -6.32
CA ALA A 36 6.39 -12.06 -6.76
C ALA A 36 7.70 -11.69 -6.04
N LEU A 37 8.62 -12.65 -5.93
CA LEU A 37 9.97 -12.41 -5.45
C LEU A 37 10.83 -11.88 -6.59
N VAL A 38 11.42 -10.70 -6.41
CA VAL A 38 12.46 -10.15 -7.28
C VAL A 38 13.81 -10.44 -6.62
N PRO A 39 14.64 -11.33 -7.19
CA PRO A 39 15.94 -11.68 -6.62
C PRO A 39 16.90 -10.49 -6.69
N GLY A 40 17.69 -10.26 -5.66
CA GLY A 40 18.67 -9.17 -5.65
C GLY A 40 19.81 -9.39 -6.64
N GLY A 41 20.30 -8.31 -7.25
CA GLY A 41 21.36 -8.36 -8.25
C GLY A 41 21.85 -6.97 -8.65
N ALA A 42 22.88 -6.95 -9.50
CA ALA A 42 23.40 -5.74 -10.11
C ALA A 42 22.85 -5.58 -11.53
N TYR A 43 22.65 -4.33 -11.98
CA TYR A 43 22.25 -4.02 -13.34
C TYR A 43 22.71 -2.61 -13.73
N ILE A 44 22.66 -2.31 -15.02
CA ILE A 44 22.90 -0.96 -15.55
C ILE A 44 21.58 -0.19 -15.52
N MET A 45 21.51 0.79 -14.63
CA MET A 45 20.39 1.70 -14.48
C MET A 45 20.50 2.86 -15.49
N GLY A 46 19.36 3.22 -16.08
CA GLY A 46 19.26 4.30 -17.07
C GLY A 46 19.27 3.82 -18.52
N LYS A 47 19.11 4.79 -19.42
CA LYS A 47 19.05 4.54 -20.87
C LYS A 47 20.45 4.55 -21.46
N SER A 48 20.84 3.46 -22.14
CA SER A 48 22.12 3.34 -22.84
C SER A 48 22.17 4.09 -24.17
N ASP A 49 21.01 4.33 -24.79
CA ASP A 49 20.88 4.85 -26.15
C ASP A 49 20.59 6.36 -26.13
N GLU A 50 20.96 7.07 -27.21
CA GLU A 50 20.76 8.52 -27.34
C GLU A 50 19.34 8.95 -26.95
N ASP A 51 19.27 10.03 -26.19
CA ASP A 51 18.03 10.68 -25.80
C ASP A 51 17.49 11.51 -26.97
N VAL A 52 16.87 10.82 -27.93
CA VAL A 52 16.24 11.41 -29.12
C VAL A 52 15.14 12.44 -28.76
N ALA A 53 14.60 12.38 -27.54
CA ALA A 53 13.58 13.31 -27.05
C ALA A 53 14.16 14.53 -26.33
N GLY A 54 15.49 14.63 -26.16
CA GLY A 54 16.17 15.78 -25.55
C GLY A 54 15.89 15.93 -24.05
N VAL A 55 15.49 14.85 -23.38
CA VAL A 55 15.11 14.77 -21.95
C VAL A 55 16.33 14.76 -21.02
N GLN A 56 17.48 15.37 -21.39
CA GLN A 56 18.69 15.51 -20.53
C GLN A 56 18.89 14.36 -19.51
N ASP A 57 18.80 13.10 -19.97
CA ASP A 57 18.77 11.98 -19.04
C ASP A 57 20.15 11.76 -18.40
N ALA A 58 20.13 11.28 -17.16
CA ALA A 58 21.36 11.11 -16.38
C ALA A 58 22.20 9.96 -16.96
N GLN A 59 23.53 10.07 -16.84
CA GLN A 59 24.43 9.01 -17.32
C GLN A 59 24.12 7.65 -16.67
N THR A 60 24.16 6.58 -17.47
CA THR A 60 23.92 5.22 -16.99
C THR A 60 24.87 4.85 -15.86
N LYS A 61 24.38 4.11 -14.86
CA LYS A 61 25.16 3.69 -13.71
C LYS A 61 24.89 2.25 -13.34
N THR A 62 25.95 1.49 -13.04
CA THR A 62 25.77 0.15 -12.46
C THR A 62 25.36 0.28 -11.00
N VAL A 63 24.22 -0.31 -10.65
CA VAL A 63 23.67 -0.29 -9.30
C VAL A 63 23.27 -1.70 -8.88
N THR A 64 23.29 -1.94 -7.57
CA THR A 64 22.91 -3.20 -6.94
C THR A 64 21.66 -3.00 -6.10
N VAL A 65 20.67 -3.84 -6.31
CA VAL A 65 19.41 -3.84 -5.56
C VAL A 65 19.31 -5.14 -4.77
N ARG A 66 18.88 -5.07 -3.52
CA ARG A 66 18.61 -6.25 -2.69
C ARG A 66 17.38 -7.01 -3.20
N SER A 67 17.15 -8.21 -2.66
CA SER A 67 15.92 -8.95 -2.94
C SER A 67 14.73 -8.25 -2.28
N PHE A 68 13.57 -8.25 -2.94
CA PHE A 68 12.31 -7.74 -2.40
C PHE A 68 11.12 -8.48 -3.04
N TYR A 69 9.97 -8.40 -2.40
CA TYR A 69 8.70 -8.80 -2.98
C TYR A 69 8.05 -7.59 -3.65
N MET A 70 7.46 -7.78 -4.82
CA MET A 70 6.71 -6.76 -5.55
C MET A 70 5.36 -7.31 -5.97
N ASP A 71 4.30 -6.50 -5.91
CA ASP A 71 2.99 -6.93 -6.41
C ASP A 71 3.10 -7.38 -7.88
N GLU A 72 2.49 -8.53 -8.19
CA GLU A 72 2.49 -9.14 -9.52
C GLU A 72 1.85 -8.20 -10.55
N THR A 73 0.91 -7.37 -10.13
CA THR A 73 0.18 -6.39 -10.95
C THR A 73 0.19 -5.02 -10.27
N GLU A 74 -0.31 -4.01 -10.97
CA GLU A 74 -0.75 -2.76 -10.35
C GLU A 74 -1.87 -3.03 -9.33
N ILE A 75 -1.99 -2.16 -8.32
CA ILE A 75 -3.10 -2.24 -7.36
C ILE A 75 -4.41 -2.02 -8.10
N THR A 76 -5.34 -2.96 -7.95
CA THR A 76 -6.63 -2.90 -8.62
C THR A 76 -7.65 -2.02 -7.89
N ASN A 77 -8.71 -1.61 -8.59
CA ASN A 77 -9.84 -0.92 -7.98
C ASN A 77 -10.48 -1.74 -6.84
N SER A 78 -10.53 -3.07 -6.95
CA SER A 78 -11.07 -3.93 -5.88
C SER A 78 -10.20 -3.91 -4.61
N GLU A 79 -8.89 -4.00 -4.75
CA GLU A 79 -7.93 -3.92 -3.65
C GLU A 79 -7.93 -2.53 -3.00
N TYR A 80 -7.97 -1.46 -3.80
CA TYR A 80 -8.04 -0.11 -3.27
C TYR A 80 -9.40 0.19 -2.61
N ARG A 81 -10.51 -0.35 -3.13
CA ARG A 81 -11.81 -0.28 -2.45
C ARG A 81 -11.79 -0.95 -1.09
N GLN A 82 -11.02 -2.03 -0.90
CA GLN A 82 -10.86 -2.63 0.44
C GLN A 82 -10.31 -1.61 1.45
N PHE A 83 -9.37 -0.76 1.04
CA PHE A 83 -8.84 0.32 1.86
C PHE A 83 -9.91 1.39 2.15
N VAL A 84 -10.61 1.87 1.13
CA VAL A 84 -11.65 2.90 1.28
C VAL A 84 -12.80 2.41 2.17
N GLU A 85 -13.28 1.18 1.96
CA GLU A 85 -14.33 0.56 2.80
C GLU A 85 -13.85 0.38 4.25
N TRP A 86 -12.59 0.01 4.47
CA TRP A 86 -12.03 -0.09 5.82
C TRP A 86 -11.99 1.25 6.53
N VAL A 87 -11.63 2.33 5.83
CA VAL A 87 -11.63 3.70 6.38
C VAL A 87 -13.05 4.12 6.69
N LYS A 88 -13.98 3.95 5.74
CA LYS A 88 -15.41 4.24 5.94
C LYS A 88 -15.98 3.53 7.17
N ASP A 89 -15.81 2.20 7.25
CA ASP A 89 -16.32 1.40 8.36
C ASP A 89 -15.68 1.82 9.70
N SER A 90 -14.40 2.22 9.68
CA SER A 90 -13.71 2.71 10.88
C SER A 90 -14.21 4.08 11.32
N THR A 91 -14.46 5.01 10.38
CA THR A 91 -15.01 6.34 10.67
C THR A 91 -16.44 6.24 11.22
N ILE A 92 -17.29 5.39 10.64
CA ILE A 92 -18.65 5.15 11.14
C ILE A 92 -18.58 4.63 12.58
N ARG A 93 -17.76 3.61 12.84
CA ARG A 93 -17.60 3.03 14.18
C ARG A 93 -17.08 4.05 15.19
N MET A 94 -16.15 4.90 14.79
CA MET A 94 -15.63 5.97 15.65
C MET A 94 -16.75 6.93 16.04
N LYS A 95 -17.55 7.41 15.07
CA LYS A 95 -18.69 8.29 15.34
C LYS A 95 -19.75 7.63 16.23
N LEU A 96 -20.08 6.37 15.99
CA LEU A 96 -21.00 5.59 16.84
C LEU A 96 -20.46 5.45 18.27
N ALA A 97 -19.16 5.19 18.42
CA ALA A 97 -18.53 5.04 19.73
C ALA A 97 -18.49 6.36 20.51
N ILE A 98 -18.20 7.48 19.83
CA ILE A 98 -18.24 8.83 20.41
C ILE A 98 -19.65 9.17 20.87
N LEU A 99 -20.65 8.98 20.00
CA LEU A 99 -22.04 9.28 20.36
C LEU A 99 -22.54 8.38 21.51
N ALA A 100 -22.12 7.12 21.57
CA ALA A 100 -22.42 6.25 22.70
C ALA A 100 -21.81 6.78 24.01
N ASP A 101 -20.56 7.27 23.98
CA ASP A 101 -19.88 7.86 25.14
C ASP A 101 -20.55 9.17 25.60
N GLU A 102 -20.92 10.04 24.66
CA GLU A 102 -21.63 11.30 24.92
C GLU A 102 -23.02 11.09 25.51
N GLN A 103 -23.73 10.06 25.05
CA GLN A 103 -25.04 9.66 25.59
C GLN A 103 -24.94 8.79 26.85
N GLY A 104 -23.71 8.47 27.31
CA GLY A 104 -23.47 7.65 28.50
C GLY A 104 -23.89 6.18 28.36
N VAL A 105 -24.02 5.67 27.14
CA VAL A 105 -24.44 4.29 26.84
C VAL A 105 -23.22 3.36 26.82
N LYS A 106 -23.20 2.33 27.68
CA LYS A 106 -22.06 1.40 27.79
C LYS A 106 -22.26 0.14 26.96
N ALA A 107 -21.13 -0.51 26.65
CA ALA A 107 -21.12 -1.81 26.00
C ALA A 107 -21.87 -2.86 26.84
N GLY A 108 -23.04 -3.30 26.37
CA GLY A 108 -23.91 -4.27 27.06
C GLY A 108 -25.23 -3.70 27.59
N ASP A 109 -25.45 -2.38 27.50
CA ASP A 109 -26.75 -1.76 27.84
C ASP A 109 -27.84 -2.03 26.78
N SER A 110 -27.45 -2.58 25.63
CA SER A 110 -28.34 -3.03 24.57
C SER A 110 -29.22 -4.22 25.01
N LYS A 111 -30.54 -4.09 24.88
CA LYS A 111 -31.53 -5.18 25.10
C LYS A 111 -31.43 -6.34 24.08
N GLY A 112 -30.41 -6.40 23.23
CA GLY A 112 -30.25 -7.43 22.18
C GLY A 112 -28.97 -8.24 22.34
N LYS A 113 -29.09 -9.56 22.57
CA LYS A 113 -27.95 -10.50 22.48
C LYS A 113 -27.89 -11.12 21.08
N GLY A 114 -26.70 -11.16 20.49
CA GLY A 114 -26.40 -11.95 19.29
C GLY A 114 -26.35 -11.15 17.99
N LYS A 115 -26.72 -11.78 16.86
CA LYS A 115 -26.60 -11.22 15.50
C LYS A 115 -27.53 -10.02 15.20
N ASN A 116 -28.38 -9.64 16.17
CA ASN A 116 -29.27 -8.48 16.14
C ASN A 116 -28.88 -7.51 17.27
N ALA A 117 -27.62 -7.12 17.28
CA ALA A 117 -27.08 -6.05 18.10
C ALA A 117 -27.57 -4.72 17.49
N GLY A 118 -28.23 -3.91 18.30
CA GLY A 118 -29.01 -2.78 17.81
C GLY A 118 -28.45 -1.46 18.30
N SER A 119 -28.36 -1.23 19.61
CA SER A 119 -28.12 0.14 20.05
C SER A 119 -26.70 0.64 19.72
N ILE A 120 -26.53 1.96 19.66
CA ILE A 120 -25.19 2.60 19.59
C ILE A 120 -24.22 2.08 20.66
N GLY A 121 -24.73 1.59 21.81
CA GLY A 121 -23.93 0.99 22.88
C GLY A 121 -23.13 -0.25 22.45
N ASP A 122 -23.60 -0.98 21.43
CA ASP A 122 -22.86 -2.12 20.88
C ASP A 122 -21.56 -1.68 20.17
N PHE A 123 -21.49 -0.41 19.77
CA PHE A 123 -20.34 0.20 19.12
C PHE A 123 -19.49 1.05 20.07
N ALA A 124 -19.85 1.16 21.35
CA ALA A 124 -19.06 1.84 22.36
C ALA A 124 -17.60 1.36 22.33
N PHE A 125 -16.67 2.26 22.70
CA PHE A 125 -15.25 1.93 22.72
C PHE A 125 -15.02 0.66 23.54
N ASN A 126 -14.30 -0.29 22.94
CA ASN A 126 -13.85 -1.52 23.59
C ASN A 126 -12.62 -1.19 24.44
N ASP A 127 -12.78 -0.21 25.32
CA ASP A 127 -11.88 0.02 26.43
C ASP A 127 -11.91 -1.26 27.26
N ALA A 128 -10.75 -1.76 27.63
CA ALA A 128 -10.72 -3.00 28.37
C ALA A 128 -11.48 -2.80 29.68
N ASP A 129 -12.38 -3.74 29.99
CA ASP A 129 -13.00 -3.83 31.31
C ASP A 129 -11.88 -3.72 32.37
N PRO A 130 -11.91 -2.73 33.28
CA PRO A 130 -10.85 -2.51 34.26
C PRO A 130 -10.53 -3.77 35.09
N GLU A 131 -11.50 -4.68 35.22
CA GLU A 131 -11.37 -5.96 35.92
C GLU A 131 -10.70 -7.07 35.09
N LYS A 132 -10.62 -6.90 33.76
CA LYS A 132 -9.99 -7.85 32.81
C LYS A 132 -8.70 -7.32 32.20
N MET A 133 -8.29 -6.09 32.54
CA MET A 133 -6.99 -5.54 32.16
C MET A 133 -5.87 -6.30 32.86
N THR A 134 -4.80 -6.65 32.12
CA THR A 134 -3.58 -7.11 32.78
C THR A 134 -2.96 -5.95 33.58
N ALA A 135 -2.12 -6.25 34.57
CA ALA A 135 -1.42 -5.21 35.34
C ALA A 135 -0.62 -4.24 34.43
N TYR A 136 -0.06 -4.76 33.33
CA TYR A 136 0.61 -3.95 32.31
C TYR A 136 -0.36 -3.06 31.54
N ASP A 137 -1.50 -3.61 31.09
CA ASP A 137 -2.50 -2.83 30.35
C ASP A 137 -3.07 -1.69 31.20
N LYS A 138 -3.33 -1.95 32.49
CA LYS A 138 -3.81 -0.96 33.44
C LYS A 138 -2.78 0.14 33.69
N TYR A 139 -1.52 -0.22 33.94
CA TYR A 139 -0.43 0.75 34.09
C TYR A 139 -0.24 1.61 32.83
N MET A 140 -0.29 1.00 31.65
CA MET A 140 -0.15 1.75 30.39
C MET A 140 -1.34 2.69 30.16
N TYR A 141 -2.56 2.25 30.49
CA TYR A 141 -3.76 3.08 30.40
C TYR A 141 -3.69 4.29 31.32
N ASP A 142 -3.43 4.06 32.61
CA ASP A 142 -3.43 5.10 33.64
C ASP A 142 -2.32 6.14 33.46
N ASN A 143 -1.18 5.76 32.86
CA ASN A 143 -0.02 6.65 32.72
C ASN A 143 0.18 7.25 31.30
N TYR A 144 -0.37 6.61 30.25
CA TYR A 144 -0.06 7.00 28.86
C TYR A 144 -1.28 7.17 27.94
N TYR A 145 -2.42 6.53 28.22
CA TYR A 145 -3.63 6.66 27.37
C TYR A 145 -4.72 7.54 28.00
N SER A 146 -4.79 7.63 29.33
CA SER A 146 -5.69 8.52 30.08
C SER A 146 -5.28 9.99 29.98
N VAL A 147 -3.99 10.24 29.72
CA VAL A 147 -3.43 11.56 29.48
C VAL A 147 -3.56 11.83 27.98
N GLY A 148 -4.77 12.19 27.55
CA GLY A 148 -5.06 12.49 26.15
C GLY A 148 -3.98 13.37 25.52
N THR A 149 -3.63 13.09 24.26
CA THR A 149 -2.89 14.07 23.47
C THR A 149 -3.72 15.35 23.41
N SER A 150 -3.09 16.53 23.46
CA SER A 150 -3.77 17.83 23.61
C SER A 150 -4.89 18.13 22.60
N ASP A 151 -4.98 17.37 21.51
CA ASP A 151 -5.80 17.69 20.34
C ASP A 151 -6.98 16.72 20.10
N ASP A 152 -7.04 15.55 20.77
CA ASP A 152 -8.12 14.55 20.58
C ASP A 152 -8.32 13.69 21.84
N ILE A 153 -9.45 13.90 22.52
CA ILE A 153 -9.79 13.22 23.79
C ILE A 153 -10.07 11.71 23.62
N TYR A 154 -10.35 11.26 22.40
CA TYR A 154 -10.64 9.86 22.08
C TYR A 154 -9.42 9.12 21.49
N ALA A 155 -8.28 9.79 21.35
CA ALA A 155 -7.07 9.21 20.80
C ALA A 155 -6.60 7.99 21.62
N GLY A 156 -6.40 6.85 20.94
CA GLY A 156 -5.90 5.62 21.58
C GLY A 156 -6.99 4.68 22.12
N ARG A 157 -8.26 5.10 22.18
CA ARG A 157 -9.38 4.20 22.50
C ARG A 157 -9.59 3.18 21.39
N LYS A 158 -9.98 1.95 21.76
CA LYS A 158 -10.10 0.82 20.82
C LYS A 158 -11.52 0.71 20.30
N LEU A 159 -11.70 0.74 18.98
CA LEU A 159 -13.02 0.54 18.37
C LEU A 159 -13.49 -0.92 18.50
N ASN A 160 -14.78 -1.11 18.76
CA ASN A 160 -15.40 -2.44 18.68
C ASN A 160 -15.61 -2.85 17.21
N LYS A 161 -14.78 -3.78 16.75
CA LYS A 161 -14.84 -4.34 15.38
C LYS A 161 -15.62 -5.65 15.28
N LYS A 162 -16.14 -6.20 16.39
CA LYS A 162 -16.84 -7.49 16.42
C LYS A 162 -18.28 -7.39 15.90
N VAL A 163 -18.93 -6.26 16.16
CA VAL A 163 -20.31 -6.01 15.76
C VAL A 163 -20.35 -5.61 14.28
N LYS A 164 -21.25 -6.19 13.51
CA LYS A 164 -21.41 -5.87 12.08
C LYS A 164 -22.15 -4.53 11.94
N LEU A 165 -21.66 -3.63 11.09
CA LEU A 165 -22.39 -2.41 10.75
C LEU A 165 -23.64 -2.76 9.95
N ILE A 166 -24.77 -2.18 10.35
CA ILE A 166 -26.03 -2.24 9.62
C ILE A 166 -25.97 -1.16 8.53
N LYS A 167 -26.13 -1.58 7.27
CA LYS A 167 -26.05 -0.72 6.09
C LYS A 167 -27.42 -0.42 5.45
N ASP A 168 -28.44 -1.22 5.76
CA ASP A 168 -29.80 -1.02 5.27
C ASP A 168 -30.55 -0.03 6.20
N PRO A 169 -30.98 1.14 5.70
CA PRO A 169 -31.70 2.12 6.51
C PRO A 169 -32.95 1.58 7.18
N LYS A 170 -33.63 0.58 6.59
CA LYS A 170 -34.84 -0.04 7.17
C LYS A 170 -34.55 -0.88 8.41
N GLN A 171 -33.29 -1.25 8.61
CA GLN A 171 -32.84 -2.08 9.72
C GLN A 171 -32.11 -1.24 10.77
N TYR A 172 -32.10 0.09 10.64
CA TYR A 172 -31.44 0.93 11.62
C TYR A 172 -32.12 0.81 12.99
N PRO A 173 -31.32 0.62 14.04
CA PRO A 173 -31.80 0.12 15.33
C PRO A 173 -32.36 1.22 16.24
N ASP A 174 -31.85 2.44 16.14
CA ASP A 174 -32.27 3.61 16.90
C ASP A 174 -31.97 4.91 16.14
N GLU A 175 -32.52 6.02 16.62
CA GLU A 175 -32.37 7.37 16.03
C GLU A 175 -30.91 7.83 16.02
N TYR A 176 -30.13 7.53 17.06
CA TYR A 176 -28.72 7.90 17.15
C TYR A 176 -27.86 7.20 16.09
N TYR A 177 -28.15 5.93 15.79
CA TYR A 177 -27.50 5.22 14.70
C TYR A 177 -27.87 5.87 13.36
N VAL A 178 -29.13 6.30 13.18
CA VAL A 178 -29.54 7.05 11.99
C VAL A 178 -28.76 8.35 11.88
N GLU A 179 -28.62 9.12 12.95
CA GLU A 179 -27.88 10.39 12.98
C GLU A 179 -26.42 10.21 12.54
N VAL A 180 -25.73 9.21 13.10
CA VAL A 180 -24.34 8.92 12.71
C VAL A 180 -24.26 8.52 11.24
N MET A 181 -25.13 7.63 10.79
CA MET A 181 -25.16 7.20 9.39
C MET A 181 -25.46 8.39 8.48
N ASP A 182 -26.45 9.22 8.81
CA ASP A 182 -26.81 10.44 8.09
C ASP A 182 -25.61 11.39 7.95
N SER A 183 -24.88 11.61 9.06
CA SER A 183 -23.69 12.46 9.06
C SER A 183 -22.57 12.00 8.11
N MET A 184 -22.60 10.75 7.62
CA MET A 184 -21.59 10.22 6.69
C MET A 184 -21.89 10.46 5.21
N TYR A 185 -23.11 10.89 4.88
CA TYR A 185 -23.52 11.19 3.51
C TYR A 185 -23.56 12.69 3.28
N ILE A 186 -23.53 13.10 2.00
CA ILE A 186 -23.71 14.50 1.61
C ILE A 186 -25.09 15.01 2.03
N PRO A 187 -25.27 16.32 2.28
CA PRO A 187 -26.59 16.91 2.53
C PRO A 187 -27.57 16.62 1.39
N LEU A 188 -28.88 16.58 1.70
CA LEU A 188 -29.93 16.34 0.69
C LEU A 188 -29.94 17.39 -0.42
N GLU A 189 -29.52 18.62 -0.12
CA GLU A 189 -29.43 19.73 -1.07
C GLU A 189 -28.34 19.53 -2.14
N GLU A 190 -27.31 18.74 -1.81
CA GLU A 190 -26.20 18.39 -2.71
C GLU A 190 -26.45 17.08 -3.47
N ALA A 191 -27.54 16.37 -3.16
CA ALA A 191 -27.84 15.08 -3.77
C ALA A 191 -28.26 15.23 -5.24
N TYR A 192 -27.48 14.65 -6.15
CA TYR A 192 -27.82 14.61 -7.56
C TYR A 192 -28.87 13.51 -7.84
N ASN A 193 -29.95 13.84 -8.55
CA ASN A 193 -31.07 12.95 -8.87
C ASN A 193 -31.71 12.26 -7.63
N GLY A 194 -31.66 12.89 -6.47
CA GLY A 194 -32.17 12.33 -5.21
C GLY A 194 -31.37 11.14 -4.67
N LEU A 195 -30.23 10.80 -5.30
CA LEU A 195 -29.31 9.78 -4.82
C LEU A 195 -28.27 10.42 -3.92
N ARG A 196 -28.36 10.12 -2.63
CA ARG A 196 -27.41 10.59 -1.64
C ARG A 196 -26.21 9.65 -1.57
N THR A 197 -25.03 10.17 -1.85
CA THR A 197 -23.77 9.43 -1.80
C THR A 197 -22.98 9.75 -0.55
N ILE A 198 -22.00 8.91 -0.23
CA ILE A 198 -21.13 9.12 0.92
C ILE A 198 -20.29 10.38 0.67
N ASP A 199 -20.18 11.20 1.71
CA ASP A 199 -19.28 12.34 1.70
C ASP A 199 -17.84 11.85 1.77
N VAL A 200 -17.17 11.90 0.62
CA VAL A 200 -15.80 11.40 0.44
C VAL A 200 -14.78 12.20 1.25
N ASP A 201 -15.08 13.44 1.63
CA ASP A 201 -14.19 14.30 2.42
C ASP A 201 -14.07 13.86 3.88
N LYS A 202 -15.05 13.08 4.36
CA LYS A 202 -15.02 12.43 5.67
C LYS A 202 -14.18 11.16 5.70
N LEU A 203 -13.79 10.63 4.54
CA LEU A 203 -12.97 9.42 4.43
C LEU A 203 -11.48 9.77 4.53
N LYS A 204 -11.04 9.98 5.77
CA LYS A 204 -9.65 10.35 6.07
C LYS A 204 -8.92 9.23 6.78
N PHE A 205 -7.69 8.98 6.36
CA PHE A 205 -6.79 8.03 7.00
C PHE A 205 -5.60 8.76 7.60
N ARG A 206 -5.41 8.56 8.91
CA ARG A 206 -4.27 9.08 9.65
C ARG A 206 -3.23 7.97 9.84
N TYR A 207 -1.99 8.24 9.47
CA TYR A 207 -0.88 7.33 9.69
C TYR A 207 0.37 8.09 10.12
N SER A 208 1.27 7.36 10.79
CA SER A 208 2.53 7.92 11.27
C SER A 208 3.70 7.18 10.63
N TRP A 209 4.74 7.92 10.29
CA TRP A 209 6.00 7.38 9.81
C TRP A 209 7.18 8.10 10.45
N MET A 210 8.35 7.50 10.40
CA MET A 210 9.56 8.07 10.97
C MET A 210 10.47 8.54 9.85
N ASP A 211 10.91 9.79 9.92
CA ASP A 211 11.94 10.32 9.03
C ASP A 211 13.31 9.81 9.46
N ILE A 212 13.66 8.63 8.96
CA ILE A 212 14.91 7.94 9.29
C ILE A 212 16.11 8.74 8.79
N GLN A 213 16.00 9.46 7.66
CA GLN A 213 17.12 10.24 7.13
C GLN A 213 17.38 11.48 7.97
N ALA A 214 16.34 12.22 8.36
CA ALA A 214 16.49 13.33 9.28
C ALA A 214 16.99 12.86 10.65
N ALA A 215 16.49 11.72 11.15
CA ALA A 215 16.96 11.13 12.40
C ALA A 215 18.43 10.70 12.33
N ALA A 216 18.88 10.12 11.23
CA ALA A 216 20.28 9.72 11.05
C ALA A 216 21.23 10.93 10.91
N LYS A 217 20.76 12.02 10.30
CA LYS A 217 21.52 13.29 10.21
C LYS A 217 21.56 14.03 11.54
N ALA A 218 20.49 13.96 12.33
CA ALA A 218 20.40 14.58 13.63
C ALA A 218 21.24 13.81 14.65
N LYS A 219 22.47 14.29 14.90
CA LYS A 219 23.41 13.70 15.88
C LYS A 219 22.84 13.59 17.30
N VAL A 220 21.80 14.37 17.62
CA VAL A 220 21.07 14.39 18.91
C VAL A 220 19.59 14.61 18.62
N GLY A 221 18.70 13.93 19.36
CA GLY A 221 17.25 14.11 19.27
C GLY A 221 16.49 12.95 19.91
N LYS A 222 15.22 13.17 20.26
CA LYS A 222 14.33 12.09 20.73
C LYS A 222 13.57 11.53 19.54
N ARG A 223 13.21 10.24 19.59
CA ARG A 223 12.46 9.57 18.51
C ARG A 223 11.20 10.35 18.09
N LYS A 224 10.49 10.95 19.04
CA LYS A 224 9.27 11.73 18.79
C LYS A 224 9.50 12.92 17.83
N ASP A 225 10.70 13.49 17.81
CA ASP A 225 11.02 14.68 17.02
C ASP A 225 11.08 14.36 15.51
N PHE A 226 11.22 13.06 15.17
CA PHE A 226 11.29 12.54 13.81
C PHE A 226 10.07 11.73 13.39
N ILE A 227 9.06 11.60 14.27
CA ILE A 227 7.78 11.02 13.90
C ILE A 227 6.97 12.10 13.20
N ARG A 228 6.41 11.75 12.04
CA ARG A 228 5.51 12.58 11.27
C ARG A 228 4.15 11.90 11.26
N ASN A 229 3.10 12.71 11.40
CA ASN A 229 1.72 12.29 11.30
C ASN A 229 1.13 12.91 10.05
N GLU A 230 0.52 12.08 9.22
CA GLU A 230 -0.15 12.53 8.00
C GLU A 230 -1.62 12.13 8.04
N GLU A 231 -2.47 13.02 7.55
CA GLU A 231 -3.88 12.77 7.31
C GLU A 231 -4.16 12.93 5.82
N VAL A 232 -4.73 11.90 5.20
CA VAL A 232 -4.97 11.87 3.76
C VAL A 232 -6.43 11.48 3.49
N LYS A 233 -7.11 12.24 2.62
CA LYS A 233 -8.41 11.84 2.05
C LYS A 233 -8.16 10.64 1.14
N VAL A 234 -8.80 9.50 1.40
CA VAL A 234 -8.40 8.23 0.75
C VAL A 234 -9.12 7.96 -0.56
N TYR A 235 -10.25 8.61 -0.82
CA TYR A 235 -11.06 8.36 -1.99
C TYR A 235 -10.35 8.90 -3.27
N PRO A 236 -10.25 8.13 -4.37
CA PRO A 236 -9.61 8.59 -5.61
C PRO A 236 -10.37 9.74 -6.27
N ASP A 237 -9.66 10.71 -6.86
CA ASP A 237 -10.31 11.76 -7.65
C ASP A 237 -10.84 11.18 -8.97
N THR A 238 -12.13 10.91 -9.06
CA THR A 238 -12.75 10.38 -10.28
C THR A 238 -12.91 11.43 -11.38
N THR A 239 -12.78 12.72 -11.06
CA THR A 239 -12.90 13.81 -12.04
C THR A 239 -11.73 13.87 -13.01
N VAL A 240 -10.64 13.13 -12.74
CA VAL A 240 -9.47 13.01 -13.63
C VAL A 240 -9.83 12.56 -15.03
N TRP A 241 -10.86 11.72 -15.18
CA TRP A 241 -11.36 11.26 -16.48
C TRP A 241 -11.87 12.40 -17.37
N ILE A 242 -12.35 13.48 -16.76
CA ILE A 242 -12.82 14.69 -17.45
C ILE A 242 -11.70 15.74 -17.53
N LYS A 243 -10.97 15.95 -16.42
CA LYS A 243 -9.93 16.99 -16.31
C LYS A 243 -8.74 16.73 -17.22
N ASP A 244 -8.28 15.48 -17.33
CA ASP A 244 -7.09 15.15 -18.11
C ASP A 244 -7.37 15.17 -19.62
N PHE A 245 -8.64 15.02 -20.01
CA PHE A 245 -9.08 14.93 -21.41
C PHE A 245 -10.27 15.87 -21.66
N ALA A 246 -10.00 17.17 -21.65
CA ALA A 246 -11.01 18.17 -22.01
C ALA A 246 -11.55 17.91 -23.43
N TYR A 247 -12.84 18.20 -23.64
CA TYR A 247 -13.56 17.98 -24.90
C TYR A 247 -13.64 16.51 -25.35
N SER A 248 -13.71 15.57 -24.39
CA SER A 248 -13.95 14.15 -24.65
C SER A 248 -15.13 13.62 -23.83
N TYR A 249 -15.82 12.60 -24.35
CA TYR A 249 -16.93 11.93 -23.67
C TYR A 249 -16.41 10.78 -22.80
N ASN A 250 -16.02 11.10 -21.56
CA ASN A 250 -15.44 10.17 -20.58
C ASN A 250 -16.31 10.03 -19.32
N GLU A 251 -17.54 10.53 -19.34
CA GLU A 251 -18.52 10.47 -18.26
C GLU A 251 -18.77 9.03 -17.75
N PRO A 252 -18.82 7.99 -18.60
CA PRO A 252 -18.91 6.61 -18.10
C PRO A 252 -17.74 6.23 -17.20
N MET A 253 -16.50 6.64 -17.54
CA MET A 253 -15.33 6.36 -16.70
C MET A 253 -15.38 7.17 -15.41
N HIS A 254 -15.79 8.43 -15.47
CA HIS A 254 -15.99 9.27 -14.29
C HIS A 254 -16.97 8.65 -13.29
N ASN A 255 -18.11 8.14 -13.78
CA ASN A 255 -19.19 7.62 -12.95
C ASN A 255 -18.89 6.23 -12.39
N ASP A 256 -18.32 5.34 -13.22
CA ASP A 256 -18.33 3.90 -12.93
C ASP A 256 -16.95 3.28 -12.67
N TYR A 257 -15.85 3.89 -13.13
CA TYR A 257 -14.53 3.22 -13.16
C TYR A 257 -14.07 2.71 -11.80
N PHE A 258 -14.23 3.50 -10.73
CA PHE A 258 -13.76 3.09 -9.41
C PHE A 258 -14.74 2.17 -8.67
N TRP A 259 -16.05 2.36 -8.84
CA TRP A 259 -17.07 1.71 -8.00
C TRP A 259 -17.71 0.48 -8.65
N HIS A 260 -17.89 0.50 -9.97
CA HIS A 260 -18.62 -0.54 -10.66
C HIS A 260 -17.84 -1.86 -10.66
N LYS A 261 -18.56 -2.99 -10.59
CA LYS A 261 -17.95 -4.32 -10.49
C LYS A 261 -17.14 -4.69 -11.74
N ALA A 262 -17.53 -4.20 -12.91
CA ALA A 262 -16.86 -4.48 -14.17
C ALA A 262 -15.39 -4.01 -14.20
N TYR A 263 -15.07 -2.95 -13.44
CA TYR A 263 -13.71 -2.40 -13.38
C TYR A 263 -12.94 -2.89 -12.14
N GLY A 264 -13.42 -3.95 -11.47
CA GLY A 264 -12.85 -4.43 -10.21
C GLY A 264 -11.38 -4.85 -10.32
N ASP A 265 -11.01 -5.46 -11.44
CA ASP A 265 -9.67 -5.98 -11.70
C ASP A 265 -8.80 -5.04 -12.56
N TYR A 266 -9.31 -3.84 -12.85
CA TYR A 266 -8.57 -2.77 -13.53
C TYR A 266 -7.72 -2.00 -12.52
N PRO A 267 -6.59 -1.40 -12.95
CA PRO A 267 -5.72 -0.64 -12.05
C PRO A 267 -6.44 0.58 -11.47
N VAL A 268 -6.19 0.87 -10.20
CA VAL A 268 -6.69 2.10 -9.58
C VAL A 268 -5.95 3.31 -10.16
N VAL A 269 -6.71 4.33 -10.54
CA VAL A 269 -6.22 5.63 -11.04
C VAL A 269 -6.92 6.77 -10.31
N GLY A 270 -6.52 8.02 -10.58
CA GLY A 270 -7.03 9.17 -9.83
C GLY A 270 -6.47 9.25 -8.41
N VAL A 271 -5.35 8.56 -8.15
CA VAL A 271 -4.68 8.52 -6.85
C VAL A 271 -3.43 9.38 -6.86
N LYS A 272 -3.27 10.19 -5.81
CA LYS A 272 -2.07 10.98 -5.55
C LYS A 272 -0.97 10.11 -4.97
N TRP A 273 0.28 10.58 -5.05
CA TRP A 273 1.42 9.90 -4.43
C TRP A 273 1.23 9.68 -2.92
N THR A 274 0.69 10.68 -2.21
CA THR A 274 0.40 10.59 -0.77
C THR A 274 -0.69 9.57 -0.45
N GLN A 275 -1.69 9.40 -1.32
CA GLN A 275 -2.73 8.37 -1.18
C GLN A 275 -2.14 6.95 -1.37
N ALA A 276 -1.23 6.77 -2.33
CA ALA A 276 -0.53 5.50 -2.52
C ALA A 276 0.35 5.13 -1.31
N LYS A 277 1.04 6.11 -0.70
CA LYS A 277 1.78 5.93 0.57
C LYS A 277 0.85 5.58 1.74
N ALA A 278 -0.30 6.24 1.84
CA ALA A 278 -1.32 5.93 2.83
C ALA A 278 -1.85 4.49 2.68
N PHE A 279 -2.08 4.02 1.45
CA PHE A 279 -2.45 2.63 1.17
C PHE A 279 -1.37 1.64 1.64
N CYS A 280 -0.09 1.93 1.38
CA CYS A 280 1.04 1.11 1.86
C CYS A 280 1.07 1.00 3.40
N ALA A 281 0.86 2.12 4.09
CA ALA A 281 0.78 2.18 5.55
C ALA A 281 -0.43 1.38 6.07
N TRP A 282 -1.59 1.51 5.44
CA TRP A 282 -2.78 0.73 5.77
C TRP A 282 -2.58 -0.77 5.54
N ARG A 283 -2.02 -1.19 4.39
CA ARG A 283 -1.74 -2.61 4.09
C ARG A 283 -0.85 -3.24 5.16
N THR A 284 0.15 -2.50 5.60
CA THR A 284 1.04 -2.87 6.71
C THR A 284 0.27 -3.02 8.02
N LEU A 285 -0.51 -1.99 8.38
CA LEU A 285 -1.35 -1.99 9.58
C LEU A 285 -2.32 -3.17 9.59
N ASN A 286 -2.98 -3.43 8.47
CA ASN A 286 -3.98 -4.48 8.33
C ASN A 286 -3.37 -5.87 8.57
N LYS A 287 -2.24 -6.19 7.92
CA LYS A 287 -1.55 -7.47 8.09
C LYS A 287 -0.95 -7.63 9.48
N ASN A 288 -0.30 -6.59 10.02
CA ASN A 288 0.28 -6.66 11.37
C ASN A 288 -0.79 -6.73 12.47
N SER A 289 -1.95 -6.11 12.28
CA SER A 289 -3.11 -6.26 13.19
C SER A 289 -3.62 -7.70 13.20
N TYR A 290 -3.70 -8.33 12.02
CA TYR A 290 -4.07 -9.74 11.91
C TYR A 290 -3.06 -10.66 12.61
N ILE A 291 -1.75 -10.47 12.40
CA ILE A 291 -0.69 -11.27 13.05
C ILE A 291 -0.81 -11.17 14.58
N LYS A 292 -0.95 -9.94 15.12
CA LYS A 292 -1.15 -9.71 16.55
C LYS A 292 -2.40 -10.43 17.10
N SER A 293 -3.50 -10.43 16.34
CA SER A 293 -4.75 -11.07 16.75
C SER A 293 -4.65 -12.59 16.92
N LYS A 294 -3.74 -13.25 16.19
CA LYS A 294 -3.59 -14.71 16.23
C LYS A 294 -2.74 -15.22 17.40
N LYS A 295 -2.20 -14.35 18.25
CA LYS A 295 -1.34 -14.67 19.42
C LYS A 295 -0.25 -15.71 19.12
N SER A 296 0.21 -15.79 17.87
CA SER A 296 1.07 -16.88 17.40
C SER A 296 2.55 -16.66 17.70
N GLY A 297 2.91 -15.62 18.45
CA GLY A 297 4.31 -15.23 18.70
C GLY A 297 5.12 -14.93 17.43
N ARG A 298 4.44 -14.68 16.30
CA ARG A 298 5.08 -14.37 15.02
C ARG A 298 5.56 -12.93 15.01
N ASP A 299 6.73 -12.72 14.43
CA ASP A 299 7.27 -11.39 14.20
C ASP A 299 6.35 -10.58 13.28
N LEU A 300 6.32 -9.27 13.50
CA LEU A 300 5.63 -8.35 12.61
C LEU A 300 6.35 -8.31 11.27
N ILE A 301 5.59 -8.13 10.21
CA ILE A 301 6.16 -7.97 8.88
C ILE A 301 6.69 -6.54 8.70
N ASN A 302 7.67 -6.41 7.80
CA ASN A 302 8.12 -5.10 7.32
C ASN A 302 7.00 -4.36 6.61
N SER A 303 7.10 -3.04 6.61
CA SER A 303 6.16 -2.17 5.92
C SER A 303 6.15 -2.42 4.42
N PHE A 304 4.95 -2.49 3.86
CA PHE A 304 4.74 -2.25 2.45
C PHE A 304 5.06 -0.78 2.14
N ARG A 305 5.59 -0.52 0.94
CA ARG A 305 5.95 0.80 0.46
C ARG A 305 5.88 0.86 -1.06
N LEU A 306 6.00 2.04 -1.63
CA LEU A 306 6.27 2.18 -3.06
C LEU A 306 7.69 1.67 -3.38
N PRO A 307 7.91 1.11 -4.59
CA PRO A 307 9.25 0.78 -5.05
C PRO A 307 10.09 2.04 -5.16
N THR A 308 11.41 1.92 -4.95
CA THR A 308 12.32 2.98 -5.44
C THR A 308 12.36 2.94 -6.96
N GLU A 309 12.79 4.03 -7.60
CA GLU A 309 12.97 4.05 -9.06
C GLU A 309 13.86 2.90 -9.54
N ALA A 310 14.93 2.63 -8.80
CA ALA A 310 15.87 1.57 -9.15
C ALA A 310 15.32 0.16 -8.94
N GLU A 311 14.50 -0.05 -7.90
CA GLU A 311 13.79 -1.31 -7.71
C GLU A 311 12.77 -1.54 -8.83
N TRP A 312 12.07 -0.48 -9.24
CA TRP A 312 11.09 -0.55 -10.32
C TRP A 312 11.75 -0.91 -11.66
N GLU A 313 12.81 -0.22 -12.05
CA GLU A 313 13.52 -0.49 -13.31
C GLU A 313 14.13 -1.90 -13.33
N TYR A 314 14.76 -2.29 -12.22
CA TYR A 314 15.31 -3.64 -12.08
C TYR A 314 14.24 -4.73 -12.23
N ALA A 315 13.09 -4.51 -11.58
CA ALA A 315 11.95 -5.42 -11.66
C ALA A 315 11.36 -5.45 -13.08
N ALA A 316 11.23 -4.31 -13.74
CA ALA A 316 10.68 -4.19 -15.09
C ALA A 316 11.52 -4.95 -16.12
N ARG A 317 12.85 -4.93 -15.97
CA ARG A 317 13.79 -5.70 -16.82
C ARG A 317 13.60 -7.22 -16.73
N GLY A 318 12.99 -7.75 -15.67
CA GLY A 318 12.59 -9.15 -15.60
C GLY A 318 13.74 -10.17 -15.71
N GLY A 319 14.97 -9.78 -15.33
CA GLY A 319 16.18 -10.61 -15.45
C GLY A 319 16.93 -10.46 -16.78
N LEU A 320 16.49 -9.57 -17.66
CA LEU A 320 17.17 -9.24 -18.91
C LEU A 320 18.14 -8.06 -18.73
N GLU A 321 19.37 -8.22 -19.18
CA GLU A 321 20.35 -7.13 -19.23
C GLU A 321 20.11 -6.26 -20.47
N SER A 322 20.13 -4.94 -20.30
CA SER A 322 20.05 -3.95 -21.39
C SER A 322 18.82 -4.06 -22.31
N ALA A 323 17.75 -4.71 -21.85
CA ALA A 323 16.47 -4.76 -22.56
C ALA A 323 15.83 -3.37 -22.70
N THR A 324 15.17 -3.11 -23.84
CA THR A 324 14.40 -1.88 -24.08
C THR A 324 13.03 -1.94 -23.39
N TYR A 325 12.35 -3.08 -23.50
CA TYR A 325 11.03 -3.33 -22.91
C TYR A 325 11.08 -4.54 -21.96
N PRO A 326 10.06 -4.77 -21.10
CA PRO A 326 10.06 -5.91 -20.17
C PRO A 326 10.20 -7.29 -20.82
N TRP A 327 9.82 -7.42 -22.10
CA TRP A 327 9.96 -8.64 -22.90
C TRP A 327 11.26 -8.69 -23.72
N GLY A 328 12.19 -7.75 -23.51
CA GLY A 328 13.49 -7.73 -24.17
C GLY A 328 13.52 -6.91 -25.46
N GLY A 329 12.98 -7.51 -26.52
CA GLY A 329 13.15 -7.05 -27.90
C GLY A 329 12.68 -5.60 -28.15
N PRO A 330 13.20 -4.92 -29.18
CA PRO A 330 13.00 -3.48 -29.39
C PRO A 330 11.62 -3.10 -29.94
N TYR A 331 10.76 -4.08 -30.19
CA TYR A 331 9.45 -3.88 -30.80
C TYR A 331 8.33 -4.04 -29.78
N THR A 332 7.27 -3.25 -29.94
CA THR A 332 6.03 -3.32 -29.14
C THR A 332 5.02 -4.32 -29.67
N LYS A 333 5.40 -5.09 -30.69
CA LYS A 333 4.57 -6.11 -31.34
C LYS A 333 5.33 -7.44 -31.39
N ASN A 334 4.59 -8.54 -31.34
CA ASN A 334 5.11 -9.87 -31.62
C ASN A 334 5.23 -10.14 -33.13
N ASP A 335 5.73 -11.32 -33.48
CA ASP A 335 5.87 -11.83 -34.85
C ASP A 335 4.54 -11.91 -35.64
N ARG A 336 3.41 -11.99 -34.93
CA ARG A 336 2.05 -11.96 -35.49
C ARG A 336 1.47 -10.56 -35.63
N GLY A 337 2.20 -9.52 -35.22
CA GLY A 337 1.76 -8.13 -35.27
C GLY A 337 0.83 -7.70 -34.13
N CYS A 338 0.57 -8.56 -33.13
CA CYS A 338 -0.19 -8.20 -31.94
C CYS A 338 0.67 -7.35 -30.99
N PHE A 339 0.06 -6.33 -30.38
CA PHE A 339 0.73 -5.51 -29.38
C PHE A 339 0.98 -6.30 -28.08
N LEU A 340 2.10 -5.97 -27.42
CA LEU A 340 2.59 -6.64 -26.21
C LEU A 340 2.27 -5.88 -24.91
N ALA A 341 1.65 -4.71 -25.02
CA ALA A 341 1.27 -3.83 -23.92
C ALA A 341 0.06 -2.96 -24.34
N ASN A 342 -0.60 -2.36 -23.36
CA ASN A 342 -1.65 -1.36 -23.56
C ASN A 342 -1.05 0.05 -23.60
N PHE A 343 -1.14 0.75 -24.74
CA PHE A 343 -0.55 2.08 -24.93
C PHE A 343 -1.19 2.81 -26.11
N LYS A 344 -0.69 3.99 -26.47
CA LYS A 344 -1.11 4.72 -27.67
C LYS A 344 -0.16 4.41 -28.85
N PRO A 345 -0.47 3.44 -29.72
CA PRO A 345 0.43 3.04 -30.79
C PRO A 345 0.47 4.02 -31.96
N ASN A 346 -0.65 4.68 -32.25
CA ASN A 346 -0.84 5.47 -33.46
C ASN A 346 -1.24 6.90 -33.13
N ARG A 347 -0.93 7.84 -34.03
CA ARG A 347 -1.31 9.24 -33.87
C ARG A 347 -2.84 9.38 -33.97
N GLY A 348 -3.49 9.61 -32.84
CA GLY A 348 -4.94 9.83 -32.76
C GLY A 348 -5.77 8.56 -32.67
N ASP A 349 -5.14 7.39 -32.73
CA ASP A 349 -5.78 6.08 -32.57
C ASP A 349 -5.20 5.38 -31.35
N TYR A 350 -5.97 5.48 -30.25
CA TYR A 350 -5.64 4.90 -28.95
C TYR A 350 -6.00 3.42 -28.87
N ALA A 351 -6.96 2.95 -29.68
CA ALA A 351 -7.53 1.61 -29.55
C ALA A 351 -6.96 0.60 -30.56
N ALA A 352 -5.83 0.92 -31.21
CA ALA A 352 -5.22 0.01 -32.18
C ALA A 352 -4.70 -1.29 -31.53
N ASP A 353 -4.48 -1.27 -30.22
CA ASP A 353 -4.19 -2.43 -29.36
C ASP A 353 -5.45 -3.11 -28.79
N GLN A 354 -6.63 -2.71 -29.27
CA GLN A 354 -7.96 -3.15 -28.86
C GLN A 354 -8.47 -2.57 -27.53
N ALA A 355 -7.77 -1.61 -26.92
CA ALA A 355 -8.18 -0.97 -25.68
C ALA A 355 -8.10 0.57 -25.79
N LEU A 356 -9.19 1.27 -25.52
CA LEU A 356 -9.18 2.75 -25.53
C LEU A 356 -8.57 3.34 -24.24
N TYR A 357 -8.75 2.64 -23.12
CA TYR A 357 -8.31 3.06 -21.79
C TYR A 357 -7.49 1.94 -21.15
N THR A 358 -7.42 1.92 -19.82
CA THR A 358 -6.84 0.81 -19.07
C THR A 358 -7.50 -0.53 -19.39
N VAL A 359 -6.77 -1.61 -19.12
CA VAL A 359 -7.24 -3.00 -19.18
C VAL A 359 -7.09 -3.65 -17.80
N GLU A 360 -7.61 -4.86 -17.63
CA GLU A 360 -7.43 -5.63 -16.40
C GLU A 360 -5.94 -5.81 -16.08
N ALA A 361 -5.58 -5.77 -14.79
CA ALA A 361 -4.18 -5.71 -14.35
C ALA A 361 -3.37 -7.00 -14.66
N LYS A 362 -4.05 -8.10 -15.03
CA LYS A 362 -3.43 -9.35 -15.53
C LYS A 362 -3.52 -9.53 -17.05
N SER A 363 -3.74 -8.45 -17.78
CA SER A 363 -3.64 -8.44 -19.24
C SER A 363 -2.18 -8.57 -19.69
N TYR A 364 -1.97 -9.09 -20.90
CA TYR A 364 -0.67 -9.39 -21.50
C TYR A 364 0.19 -10.39 -20.71
N GLU A 365 1.33 -10.77 -21.29
CA GLU A 365 2.24 -11.73 -20.68
C GLU A 365 3.10 -11.06 -19.60
N PRO A 366 3.37 -11.74 -18.47
CA PRO A 366 4.27 -11.21 -17.47
C PRO A 366 5.73 -11.28 -17.92
N ASN A 367 6.59 -10.47 -17.32
CA ASN A 367 8.03 -10.55 -17.55
C ASN A 367 8.68 -11.75 -16.81
N GLY A 368 10.00 -11.90 -16.93
CA GLY A 368 10.74 -13.02 -16.32
C GLY A 368 10.69 -13.11 -14.78
N TYR A 369 10.17 -12.09 -14.09
CA TYR A 369 9.90 -12.12 -12.65
C TYR A 369 8.42 -12.32 -12.30
N ASN A 370 7.59 -12.69 -13.28
CA ASN A 370 6.15 -12.87 -13.14
C ASN A 370 5.41 -11.57 -12.76
N LEU A 371 5.87 -10.44 -13.32
CA LEU A 371 5.26 -9.12 -13.15
C LEU A 371 4.54 -8.71 -14.44
N TYR A 372 3.26 -8.40 -14.32
CA TYR A 372 2.38 -7.98 -15.42
C TYR A 372 2.44 -6.46 -15.58
N ASN A 373 2.19 -6.00 -16.81
CA ASN A 373 2.02 -4.58 -17.15
C ASN A 373 3.13 -3.66 -16.61
N MET A 374 4.39 -4.14 -16.58
CA MET A 374 5.54 -3.28 -16.27
C MET A 374 5.81 -2.24 -17.37
N ALA A 375 5.11 -2.33 -18.51
CA ALA A 375 5.10 -1.33 -19.57
C ALA A 375 3.66 -1.15 -20.06
N GLY A 376 3.19 0.10 -20.10
CA GLY A 376 1.85 0.46 -20.53
C GLY A 376 0.81 0.30 -19.42
N ASN A 377 -0.47 0.26 -19.82
CA ASN A 377 -1.63 0.27 -18.93
C ASN A 377 -1.70 1.54 -18.08
N VAL A 378 -1.00 1.63 -16.96
CA VAL A 378 -0.86 2.86 -16.16
C VAL A 378 0.60 3.10 -15.79
N SER A 379 1.01 4.37 -15.80
CA SER A 379 2.29 4.74 -15.20
C SER A 379 2.23 4.54 -13.70
N GLU A 380 3.36 4.19 -13.08
CA GLU A 380 3.37 3.81 -11.67
C GLU A 380 4.17 4.77 -10.80
N TRP A 381 3.56 5.21 -9.69
CA TRP A 381 4.25 5.97 -8.66
C TRP A 381 5.41 5.18 -8.04
N THR A 382 6.56 5.82 -7.92
CA THR A 382 7.70 5.33 -7.13
C THR A 382 7.92 6.20 -5.88
N ASP A 383 8.71 5.72 -4.92
CA ASP A 383 9.05 6.48 -3.71
C ASP A 383 10.06 7.61 -3.97
N SER A 384 10.78 7.54 -5.09
CA SER A 384 11.91 8.42 -5.39
C SER A 384 11.46 9.81 -5.86
N SER A 385 12.12 10.86 -5.35
CA SER A 385 11.99 12.22 -5.87
C SER A 385 12.68 12.35 -7.22
N TYR A 386 12.03 13.03 -8.17
CA TYR A 386 12.60 13.23 -9.50
C TYR A 386 13.67 14.33 -9.47
N ASP A 387 14.89 13.94 -9.82
CA ASP A 387 16.03 14.82 -10.05
C ASP A 387 16.75 14.34 -11.33
N PRO A 388 16.89 15.20 -12.35
CA PRO A 388 17.64 14.88 -13.57
C PRO A 388 19.08 14.45 -13.29
N ASN A 389 19.74 14.97 -12.25
CA ASN A 389 21.14 14.67 -11.95
C ASN A 389 21.30 13.52 -10.94
N ALA A 390 20.20 12.84 -10.59
CA ALA A 390 20.19 11.80 -9.55
C ALA A 390 21.31 10.77 -9.73
N TYR A 391 21.55 10.29 -10.96
CA TYR A 391 22.46 9.17 -11.17
C TYR A 391 23.92 9.55 -10.89
N GLU A 392 24.29 10.82 -10.93
CA GLU A 392 25.65 11.27 -10.61
C GLU A 392 26.01 11.00 -9.15
N TYR A 393 25.10 11.32 -8.22
CA TYR A 393 25.40 11.31 -6.78
C TYR A 393 24.76 10.15 -6.00
N VAL A 394 23.77 9.44 -6.54
CA VAL A 394 23.17 8.30 -5.84
C VAL A 394 24.19 7.19 -5.59
N SER A 395 24.06 6.54 -4.44
CA SER A 395 24.83 5.34 -4.10
C SER A 395 24.57 4.22 -5.10
N THR A 396 25.59 3.43 -5.41
CA THR A 396 25.43 2.22 -6.25
C THR A 396 24.78 1.06 -5.49
N MET A 397 24.57 1.17 -4.17
CA MET A 397 23.92 0.14 -3.36
C MET A 397 22.54 0.63 -2.90
N ASN A 398 21.48 -0.04 -3.36
CA ASN A 398 20.06 0.30 -3.14
C ASN A 398 19.77 1.80 -3.34
N PRO A 399 20.05 2.36 -4.53
CA PRO A 399 19.84 3.79 -4.78
C PRO A 399 18.40 4.23 -4.54
N ASN A 400 18.27 5.38 -3.88
CA ASN A 400 17.01 6.09 -3.73
C ASN A 400 17.28 7.57 -3.47
N VAL A 401 16.62 8.45 -4.22
CA VAL A 401 16.61 9.90 -3.94
C VAL A 401 15.36 10.22 -3.14
N LEU A 402 15.54 10.61 -1.87
CA LEU A 402 14.45 11.05 -1.02
C LEU A 402 14.64 12.51 -0.65
N ASP A 403 13.81 13.36 -1.24
CA ASP A 403 13.71 14.77 -0.90
C ASP A 403 12.24 15.10 -0.61
N ALA A 404 11.95 15.40 0.66
CA ALA A 404 10.62 15.76 1.12
C ALA A 404 10.17 17.14 0.61
N SER A 405 11.10 18.03 0.26
CA SER A 405 10.79 19.35 -0.30
C SER A 405 10.44 19.29 -1.79
N ASN A 406 10.98 18.30 -2.49
CA ASN A 406 10.69 18.09 -3.91
C ASN A 406 9.34 17.39 -4.10
N LYS A 407 8.39 18.15 -4.65
CA LYS A 407 7.05 17.66 -5.00
C LYS A 407 7.04 16.76 -6.22
N ARG A 408 8.05 16.79 -7.10
CA ARG A 408 8.10 15.94 -8.29
C ARG A 408 8.54 14.55 -7.88
N LYS A 409 7.71 13.56 -8.14
CA LYS A 409 7.98 12.15 -7.85
C LYS A 409 8.11 11.39 -9.17
N VAL A 410 9.05 10.47 -9.21
CA VAL A 410 9.31 9.67 -10.41
C VAL A 410 8.12 8.75 -10.67
N VAL A 411 7.67 8.73 -11.93
CA VAL A 411 6.71 7.76 -12.47
C VAL A 411 7.37 6.97 -13.59
N ARG A 412 7.03 5.68 -13.72
CA ARG A 412 7.65 4.77 -14.68
C ARG A 412 6.62 3.89 -15.40
N GLY A 413 7.02 3.29 -16.51
CA GLY A 413 6.24 2.29 -17.26
C GLY A 413 5.40 2.82 -18.41
N GLY A 414 5.05 4.11 -18.39
CA GLY A 414 4.12 4.68 -19.36
C GLY A 414 2.71 4.13 -19.18
N SER A 415 1.75 4.68 -19.92
CA SER A 415 0.33 4.34 -19.76
C SER A 415 -0.38 4.11 -21.09
N TRP A 416 -1.65 3.73 -21.01
CA TRP A 416 -2.58 3.60 -22.14
C TRP A 416 -2.62 4.86 -23.03
N LYS A 417 -2.30 6.05 -22.50
CA LYS A 417 -2.28 7.30 -23.29
C LYS A 417 -0.94 7.61 -23.96
N ASP A 418 0.13 6.91 -23.59
CA ASP A 418 1.49 7.25 -23.94
C ASP A 418 2.00 6.48 -25.16
N VAL A 419 2.93 7.08 -25.87
CA VAL A 419 3.61 6.42 -27.00
C VAL A 419 4.69 5.46 -26.51
N SER A 420 5.13 4.57 -27.39
CA SER A 420 6.09 3.48 -27.08
C SER A 420 7.38 3.94 -26.40
N TYR A 421 7.82 5.19 -26.58
CA TYR A 421 8.97 5.76 -25.89
C TYR A 421 8.87 5.67 -24.36
N PHE A 422 7.68 5.94 -23.81
CA PHE A 422 7.45 5.94 -22.37
C PHE A 422 7.30 4.53 -21.78
N LEU A 423 7.09 3.53 -22.63
CA LEU A 423 6.99 2.12 -22.24
C LEU A 423 8.35 1.47 -21.99
N GLN A 424 9.45 2.12 -22.36
CA GLN A 424 10.78 1.56 -22.20
C GLN A 424 11.13 1.45 -20.72
N VAL A 425 11.78 0.35 -20.33
CA VAL A 425 12.13 0.08 -18.93
C VAL A 425 13.04 1.14 -18.34
N SER A 426 13.84 1.84 -19.14
CA SER A 426 14.74 2.91 -18.71
C SER A 426 14.10 4.31 -18.72
N THR A 427 12.98 4.52 -19.40
CA THR A 427 12.39 5.87 -19.55
C THR A 427 11.74 6.33 -18.26
N ARG A 428 12.23 7.43 -17.71
CA ARG A 428 11.71 8.07 -16.51
C ARG A 428 10.89 9.32 -16.85
N ASP A 429 9.83 9.53 -16.10
CA ASP A 429 9.04 10.77 -16.13
C ASP A 429 8.72 11.20 -14.69
N PHE A 430 8.09 12.35 -14.51
CA PHE A 430 7.66 12.81 -13.20
C PHE A 430 6.24 13.35 -13.22
N GLU A 431 5.62 13.30 -12.05
CA GLU A 431 4.39 14.03 -11.79
C GLU A 431 4.45 14.63 -10.38
N TYR A 432 3.67 15.67 -10.13
CA TYR A 432 3.60 16.31 -8.82
C TYR A 432 2.85 15.42 -7.82
N ALA A 433 3.40 15.26 -6.63
CA ALA A 433 2.88 14.38 -5.57
C ALA A 433 1.43 14.70 -5.14
N ASP A 434 0.97 15.93 -5.36
CA ASP A 434 -0.37 16.42 -5.06
C ASP A 434 -1.35 16.32 -6.25
N SER A 435 -0.88 15.89 -7.41
CA SER A 435 -1.68 15.70 -8.62
C SER A 435 -2.17 14.25 -8.74
N ALA A 436 -3.42 14.11 -9.17
CA ALA A 436 -4.04 12.84 -9.52
C ALA A 436 -4.26 12.80 -11.04
N ARG A 437 -4.08 11.63 -11.65
CA ARG A 437 -4.25 11.41 -13.10
C ARG A 437 -5.00 10.13 -13.37
N SER A 438 -5.72 10.10 -14.49
CA SER A 438 -6.48 8.96 -15.05
C SER A 438 -5.58 7.86 -15.64
N PHE A 439 -4.28 8.10 -15.72
CA PHE A 439 -3.30 7.22 -16.33
C PHE A 439 -2.10 6.90 -15.41
N ILE A 440 -2.18 7.31 -14.13
CA ILE A 440 -1.17 6.99 -13.12
C ILE A 440 -1.81 6.18 -11.99
N GLY A 441 -1.29 4.98 -11.78
CA GLY A 441 -1.59 4.08 -10.67
C GLY A 441 -0.33 3.81 -9.84
N PHE A 442 -0.27 2.66 -9.18
CA PHE A 442 0.90 2.23 -8.44
C PHE A 442 0.86 0.73 -8.14
N ARG A 443 2.03 0.19 -7.80
CA ARG A 443 2.17 -1.11 -7.14
C ARG A 443 3.01 -0.97 -5.88
N THR A 444 3.02 -1.97 -5.01
CA THR A 444 3.78 -1.92 -3.77
C THR A 444 4.88 -2.98 -3.73
N VAL A 445 5.86 -2.73 -2.87
CA VAL A 445 6.93 -3.66 -2.56
C VAL A 445 7.02 -3.90 -1.05
N GLN A 446 7.59 -5.04 -0.70
CA GLN A 446 8.00 -5.36 0.65
C GLN A 446 9.42 -5.90 0.65
N ASP A 447 10.23 -5.43 1.58
CA ASP A 447 11.60 -5.92 1.75
C ASP A 447 11.65 -7.41 2.03
N TYR A 448 12.51 -8.14 1.31
CA TYR A 448 12.81 -9.52 1.64
C TYR A 448 13.73 -9.55 2.86
N MET A 449 13.31 -10.28 3.90
CA MET A 449 14.13 -10.48 5.09
C MET A 449 14.97 -11.74 4.93
N GLY A 450 16.22 -11.68 5.35
CA GLY A 450 17.21 -12.76 5.17
C GLY A 450 17.99 -12.65 3.86
N VAL A 451 18.92 -13.58 3.67
CA VAL A 451 19.79 -13.62 2.48
C VAL A 451 19.23 -14.68 1.54
N GLN A 452 18.83 -14.27 0.34
CA GLN A 452 18.75 -15.23 -0.76
C GLN A 452 20.20 -15.53 -1.13
N ASN A 453 20.66 -16.77 -0.97
CA ASN A 453 21.93 -17.15 -1.58
C ASN A 453 21.75 -16.90 -3.08
N THR A 454 22.38 -15.86 -3.61
CA THR A 454 22.56 -15.60 -5.04
C THR A 454 23.50 -16.66 -5.60
N GLY A 455 23.08 -17.92 -5.49
CA GLY A 455 23.80 -19.08 -5.97
C GLY A 455 23.29 -19.42 -7.35
N ASN A 456 23.98 -18.91 -8.38
CA ASN A 456 24.23 -19.71 -9.58
C ASN A 456 25.08 -20.94 -9.19
N GLY A 457 24.49 -21.81 -8.38
CA GLY A 457 25.11 -23.00 -7.82
C GLY A 457 24.12 -24.13 -7.96
N THR A 458 24.18 -24.81 -9.10
CA THR A 458 23.66 -26.17 -9.26
C THR A 458 24.29 -27.07 -8.20
N GLY A 459 23.69 -27.13 -7.03
CA GLY A 459 24.15 -27.92 -5.90
C GLY A 459 23.00 -28.73 -5.35
N LYS A 460 22.67 -29.83 -6.02
CA LYS A 460 21.89 -30.92 -5.40
C LYS A 460 22.59 -31.25 -4.08
N ALA A 461 21.95 -30.92 -2.96
CA ALA A 461 22.36 -31.41 -1.66
C ALA A 461 22.34 -32.94 -1.72
N ARG A 462 23.53 -33.56 -1.78
CA ARG A 462 23.69 -35.00 -1.56
C ARG A 462 23.08 -35.32 -0.19
N LYS A 463 21.95 -36.03 -0.21
CA LYS A 463 21.51 -36.81 0.95
C LYS A 463 22.58 -37.86 1.20
N ASN A 464 23.43 -37.65 2.21
CA ASN A 464 24.23 -38.73 2.76
C ASN A 464 23.31 -39.68 3.52
N ARG A 465 23.41 -40.96 3.15
CA ARG A 465 22.92 -42.09 3.94
C ARG A 465 23.74 -42.25 5.21
#